data_AF-A0A9D8EKK4-F1
#
_entry.id   AF-A0A9D8EKK4-F1
#
_cell.length_a   1.000
_cell.length_b   1.000
_cell.length_c   1.000
_cell.angle_alpha   90.00
_cell.angle_beta   90.00
_cell.angle_gamma   90.00
#
_symmetry.space_group_name_H-M   'P 1'
#
loop_
_entity.id
_entity.type
_entity.pdbx_description
1 polymer ?
#
loop_
_entity_poly.entity_id
_entity_poly.type
_entity_poly.pdbx_seq_one_letter_code
_entity_poly.pdbx_strand_id
1 'polypeptide(L)'
;MEKARKLQVRKSQGLKIIVLSVILLSAVQVWFLFSGYKEVVTKIPEDLFKSSRPFPETESIISSHYSPPEEEKPGEQNSENIMSSESTSSETSETSSEETAESTVESSEEFVLSDIQKKIVLRLMELLEEDITYGYKKYPETGYPTENIWVSTDVIAMVYKDVGYDLMEIIYEDMKAHKEDYPMDIKKRSEPVKYIDFRDTFFQEKFFKRNALELDKQFILDNEENKIQWQPP
;
A
#
# COMPACT_ATOMS: atom_id res chain seq x y z
N MET A 1 11.69 69.47 38.02
CA MET A 1 12.28 68.11 38.16
C MET A 1 11.29 67.07 38.70
N GLU A 2 10.49 67.38 39.72
CA GLU A 2 9.62 66.39 40.39
C GLU A 2 8.43 65.86 39.54
N LYS A 3 7.80 66.72 38.74
CA LYS A 3 6.68 66.34 37.85
C LYS A 3 7.13 65.36 36.75
N ALA A 4 8.35 65.50 36.22
CA ALA A 4 8.91 64.62 35.20
C ALA A 4 9.18 63.20 35.75
N ARG A 5 9.71 63.09 36.98
CA ARG A 5 9.89 61.79 37.67
C ARG A 5 8.56 61.06 37.90
N LYS A 6 7.51 61.78 38.34
CA LYS A 6 6.18 61.18 38.56
C LYS A 6 5.56 60.63 37.26
N LEU A 7 5.73 61.33 36.13
CA LEU A 7 5.29 60.85 34.81
C LEU A 7 6.05 59.60 34.36
N GLN A 8 7.37 59.56 34.58
CA GLN A 8 8.22 58.44 34.18
C GLN A 8 7.93 57.17 34.99
N VAL A 9 7.69 57.31 36.31
CA VAL A 9 7.23 56.20 37.18
C VAL A 9 5.86 55.69 36.76
N ARG A 10 4.91 56.60 36.46
CA ARG A 10 3.56 56.21 36.01
C ARG A 10 3.59 55.49 34.65
N LYS A 11 4.49 55.87 33.75
CA LYS A 11 4.70 55.22 32.44
C LYS A 11 5.32 53.82 32.59
N SER A 12 6.28 53.64 33.51
CA SER A 12 6.86 52.31 33.78
C SER A 12 5.88 51.37 34.49
N GLN A 13 5.02 51.90 35.35
CA GLN A 13 3.93 51.12 35.96
C GLN A 13 2.86 50.73 34.94
N GLY A 14 2.50 51.63 34.01
CA GLY A 14 1.61 51.29 32.89
C GLY A 14 2.17 50.18 32.01
N LEU A 15 3.48 50.23 31.69
CA LEU A 15 4.16 49.16 30.96
C LEU A 15 4.14 47.82 31.70
N LYS A 16 4.40 47.80 33.02
CA LYS A 16 4.33 46.57 33.83
C LYS A 16 2.92 45.96 33.84
N ILE A 17 1.88 46.79 33.92
CA ILE A 17 0.48 46.34 33.87
C ILE A 17 0.16 45.74 32.50
N ILE A 18 0.61 46.37 31.41
CA ILE A 18 0.43 45.83 30.05
C ILE A 18 1.11 44.46 29.93
N VAL A 19 2.37 44.33 30.38
CA VAL A 19 3.09 43.05 30.35
C VAL A 19 2.38 41.97 31.14
N LEU A 20 1.90 42.27 32.35
CA LEU A 20 1.13 41.33 33.16
C LEU A 20 -0.20 40.93 32.49
N SER A 21 -0.89 41.88 31.85
CA SER A 21 -2.14 41.59 31.13
C SER A 21 -1.93 40.67 29.94
N VAL A 22 -0.82 40.81 29.20
CA VAL A 22 -0.47 39.94 28.08
C VAL A 22 -0.15 38.51 28.57
N ILE A 23 0.59 38.38 29.67
CA ILE A 23 0.88 37.08 30.30
C ILE A 23 -0.39 36.40 30.79
N LEU A 24 -1.33 37.17 31.38
CA LEU A 24 -2.61 36.63 31.81
C LEU A 24 -3.44 36.16 30.61
N LEU A 25 -3.49 36.95 29.53
CA LEU A 25 -4.22 36.61 28.32
C LEU A 25 -3.68 35.33 27.67
N SER A 26 -2.35 35.19 27.59
CA SER A 26 -1.71 33.98 27.05
C SER A 26 -1.97 32.76 27.93
N ALA A 27 -1.92 32.91 29.26
CA ALA A 27 -2.27 31.83 30.18
C ALA A 27 -3.73 31.36 30.02
N VAL A 28 -4.67 32.30 29.84
CA VAL A 28 -6.08 31.98 29.59
C VAL A 28 -6.26 31.28 28.24
N GLN A 29 -5.57 31.73 27.19
CA GLN A 29 -5.59 31.07 25.87
C GLN A 29 -5.05 29.64 25.93
N VAL A 30 -3.92 29.43 26.61
CA VAL A 30 -3.33 28.10 26.80
C VAL A 30 -4.25 27.22 27.63
N TRP A 31 -4.83 27.73 28.73
CA TRP A 31 -5.80 26.98 29.54
C TRP A 31 -7.05 26.59 28.74
N PHE A 32 -7.55 27.48 27.88
CA PHE A 32 -8.67 27.19 26.99
C PHE A 32 -8.32 26.10 25.97
N LEU A 33 -7.11 26.13 25.40
CA LEU A 33 -6.63 25.07 24.52
C LEU A 33 -6.53 23.74 25.28
N PHE A 34 -5.87 23.69 26.44
CA PHE A 34 -5.77 22.46 27.24
C PHE A 34 -7.12 21.91 27.71
N SER A 35 -8.09 22.79 28.02
CA SER A 35 -9.41 22.36 28.51
C SER A 35 -10.37 21.98 27.39
N GLY A 36 -10.23 22.62 26.21
CA GLY A 36 -11.09 22.42 25.04
C GLY A 36 -10.54 21.42 24.03
N TYR A 37 -9.25 21.08 24.09
CA TYR A 37 -8.64 20.09 23.23
C TYR A 37 -9.10 18.69 23.67
N LYS A 38 -10.11 18.18 22.97
CA LYS A 38 -10.43 16.76 22.97
C LYS A 38 -9.77 16.18 21.74
N GLU A 39 -8.72 15.42 21.94
CA GLU A 39 -8.17 14.56 20.91
C GLU A 39 -9.28 13.57 20.52
N VAL A 40 -9.89 13.76 19.36
CA VAL A 40 -10.88 12.82 18.84
C VAL A 40 -10.09 11.64 18.33
N VAL A 41 -9.79 10.69 19.22
CA VAL A 41 -9.26 9.39 18.83
C VAL A 41 -10.39 8.68 18.08
N THR A 42 -10.41 8.79 16.76
CA THR A 42 -11.32 8.05 15.90
C THR A 42 -10.90 6.59 15.95
N LYS A 43 -11.60 5.78 16.74
CA LYS A 43 -11.43 4.33 16.72
C LYS A 43 -11.97 3.79 15.40
N ILE A 44 -11.29 2.78 14.85
CA ILE A 44 -11.79 2.03 13.71
C ILE A 44 -13.16 1.44 14.08
N PRO A 45 -14.22 1.70 13.30
CA PRO A 45 -15.55 1.18 13.60
C PRO A 45 -15.57 -0.35 13.51
N GLU A 46 -16.32 -1.00 14.40
CA GLU A 46 -16.43 -2.48 14.41
C GLU A 46 -17.11 -3.04 13.14
N ASP A 47 -17.87 -2.20 12.45
CA ASP A 47 -18.59 -2.52 11.21
C ASP A 47 -17.87 -2.02 9.94
N LEU A 48 -16.54 -1.77 9.99
CA LEU A 48 -15.77 -1.21 8.87
C LEU A 48 -15.99 -1.94 7.54
N PHE A 49 -16.18 -3.25 7.58
CA PHE A 49 -16.29 -4.10 6.40
C PHE A 49 -17.71 -4.59 6.11
N LYS A 50 -18.73 -4.06 6.80
CA LYS A 50 -20.13 -4.40 6.54
C LYS A 50 -20.72 -3.39 5.56
N SER A 51 -21.13 -3.86 4.40
CA SER A 51 -21.94 -3.06 3.48
C SER A 51 -23.43 -3.24 3.78
N SER A 52 -24.22 -2.17 3.64
CA SER A 52 -25.69 -2.28 3.77
C SER A 52 -26.36 -2.84 2.51
N ARG A 53 -25.61 -3.02 1.42
CA ARG A 53 -26.09 -3.54 0.14
C ARG A 53 -25.24 -4.74 -0.27
N PRO A 54 -25.86 -5.85 -0.71
CA PRO A 54 -25.10 -6.94 -1.30
C PRO A 54 -24.44 -6.43 -2.58
N PHE A 55 -23.12 -6.55 -2.68
CA PHE A 55 -22.46 -6.39 -3.97
C PHE A 55 -22.69 -7.69 -4.75
N PRO A 56 -23.16 -7.62 -6.00
CA PRO A 56 -23.23 -8.82 -6.82
C PRO A 56 -21.83 -9.35 -7.01
N GLU A 57 -21.70 -10.66 -6.86
CA GLU A 57 -20.43 -11.38 -6.94
C GLU A 57 -19.80 -11.15 -8.31
N THR A 58 -18.92 -10.17 -8.42
CA THR A 58 -17.92 -10.19 -9.47
C THR A 58 -16.87 -11.22 -9.04
N GLU A 59 -17.22 -12.50 -9.15
CA GLU A 59 -16.26 -13.58 -9.24
C GLU A 59 -15.49 -13.43 -10.57
N SER A 60 -14.57 -12.47 -10.56
CA SER A 60 -13.34 -12.58 -11.33
C SER A 60 -12.18 -12.84 -10.36
N ILE A 61 -12.43 -13.56 -9.27
CA ILE A 61 -11.35 -13.97 -8.37
C ILE A 61 -10.95 -15.36 -8.80
N ILE A 62 -9.97 -15.47 -9.69
CA ILE A 62 -9.23 -16.72 -9.82
C ILE A 62 -8.61 -16.96 -8.44
N SER A 63 -9.20 -17.90 -7.68
CA SER A 63 -8.65 -18.39 -6.42
C SER A 63 -7.37 -19.16 -6.73
N SER A 64 -6.28 -18.44 -6.97
CA SER A 64 -4.95 -19.01 -6.86
C SER A 64 -4.47 -18.74 -5.44
N HIS A 65 -4.36 -19.81 -4.64
CA HIS A 65 -3.64 -19.73 -3.39
C HIS A 65 -2.17 -19.46 -3.72
N TYR A 66 -1.75 -18.20 -3.61
CA TYR A 66 -0.34 -17.83 -3.64
C TYR A 66 0.31 -18.38 -2.36
N SER A 67 1.26 -19.30 -2.53
CA SER A 67 2.15 -19.72 -1.46
C SER A 67 3.38 -18.82 -1.50
N PRO A 68 3.65 -18.01 -0.44
CA PRO A 68 4.84 -17.19 -0.37
C PRO A 68 6.10 -18.07 -0.44
N PRO A 69 7.19 -17.62 -1.11
CA PRO A 69 8.49 -18.27 -1.02
C PRO A 69 8.93 -18.35 0.44
N GLU A 70 9.30 -19.53 0.92
CA GLU A 70 9.85 -19.71 2.26
C GLU A 70 11.13 -18.88 2.41
N GLU A 71 11.24 -18.07 3.47
CA GLU A 71 12.46 -17.33 3.80
C GLU A 71 13.60 -18.33 4.09
N GLU A 72 14.56 -18.44 3.17
CA GLU A 72 15.80 -19.17 3.41
C GLU A 72 16.60 -18.53 4.56
N LYS A 73 16.66 -19.20 5.70
CA LYS A 73 17.65 -18.90 6.74
C LYS A 73 19.04 -19.33 6.28
N PRO A 74 20.10 -18.57 6.59
CA PRO A 74 21.43 -18.85 6.08
C PRO A 74 22.12 -19.98 6.84
N GLY A 75 22.62 -20.96 6.08
CA GLY A 75 23.85 -21.70 6.39
C GLY A 75 23.68 -23.19 6.70
N GLU A 76 24.00 -24.03 5.72
CA GLU A 76 25.16 -24.93 5.85
C GLU A 76 25.59 -25.46 4.47
N GLN A 77 26.84 -25.18 4.11
CA GLN A 77 27.48 -25.76 2.94
C GLN A 77 27.68 -27.26 3.17
N ASN A 78 27.39 -28.08 2.16
CA ASN A 78 28.37 -29.08 1.75
C ASN A 78 28.23 -29.49 0.29
N SER A 79 29.40 -29.81 -0.24
CA SER A 79 29.78 -29.88 -1.64
C SER A 79 29.58 -31.27 -2.23
N GLU A 80 29.72 -31.30 -3.56
CA GLU A 80 29.96 -32.43 -4.47
C GLU A 80 28.75 -33.14 -5.08
N ASN A 81 28.73 -33.58 -6.33
CA ASN A 81 29.38 -33.24 -7.60
C ASN A 81 28.67 -34.15 -8.67
N ILE A 82 28.90 -33.89 -9.97
CA ILE A 82 28.79 -34.82 -11.13
C ILE A 82 27.46 -34.86 -11.92
N MET A 83 27.41 -34.00 -12.95
CA MET A 83 27.46 -34.31 -14.40
C MET A 83 26.36 -35.16 -15.10
N SER A 84 25.72 -34.48 -16.08
CA SER A 84 25.31 -34.90 -17.44
C SER A 84 24.38 -36.09 -17.68
N SER A 85 23.24 -35.83 -18.33
CA SER A 85 23.01 -36.31 -19.71
C SER A 85 21.77 -35.66 -20.34
N GLU A 86 21.89 -35.47 -21.65
CA GLU A 86 20.98 -34.86 -22.63
C GLU A 86 20.09 -35.93 -23.26
N SER A 87 18.82 -35.61 -23.59
CA SER A 87 17.96 -36.20 -24.65
C SER A 87 16.59 -35.49 -24.63
N THR A 88 16.27 -34.60 -25.58
CA THR A 88 15.56 -34.84 -26.85
C THR A 88 14.01 -34.98 -26.72
N SER A 89 13.34 -33.91 -27.17
CA SER A 89 12.02 -33.76 -27.82
C SER A 89 10.93 -34.84 -27.66
N SER A 90 9.68 -34.39 -27.43
CA SER A 90 8.51 -34.75 -28.25
C SER A 90 7.32 -33.82 -27.96
N GLU A 91 6.66 -33.43 -29.04
CA GLU A 91 5.46 -32.59 -29.13
C GLU A 91 4.16 -33.37 -28.80
N THR A 92 3.08 -32.58 -28.69
CA THR A 92 1.69 -32.84 -29.10
C THR A 92 0.58 -33.16 -28.07
N SER A 93 -0.50 -32.39 -28.29
CA SER A 93 -1.94 -32.67 -28.18
C SER A 93 -2.64 -32.56 -26.82
N GLU A 94 -3.31 -31.42 -26.66
CA GLU A 94 -4.77 -31.28 -26.56
C GLU A 94 -5.55 -32.51 -26.07
N THR A 95 -6.34 -32.34 -25.00
CA THR A 95 -7.74 -32.80 -24.96
C THR A 95 -8.50 -32.00 -23.93
N SER A 96 -9.51 -31.31 -24.45
CA SER A 96 -10.62 -30.66 -23.75
C SER A 96 -11.42 -31.67 -22.94
N SER A 97 -11.83 -31.31 -21.73
CA SER A 97 -12.88 -32.01 -20.98
C SER A 97 -13.80 -30.95 -20.39
N GLU A 98 -14.75 -30.61 -21.25
CA GLU A 98 -15.95 -29.84 -21.00
C GLU A 98 -16.88 -30.69 -20.11
N GLU A 99 -17.02 -30.34 -18.83
CA GLU A 99 -18.15 -30.80 -18.02
C GLU A 99 -18.94 -29.58 -17.57
N THR A 100 -19.96 -29.29 -18.37
CA THR A 100 -21.10 -28.46 -18.02
C THR A 100 -21.86 -29.12 -16.88
N ALA A 101 -21.80 -28.54 -15.70
CA ALA A 101 -22.77 -28.77 -14.64
C ALA A 101 -23.41 -27.41 -14.28
N GLU A 102 -24.51 -27.14 -14.97
CA GLU A 102 -25.47 -26.09 -14.68
C GLU A 102 -26.05 -26.35 -13.28
N SER A 103 -25.74 -25.45 -12.34
CA SER A 103 -26.37 -25.39 -11.03
C SER A 103 -26.74 -23.93 -10.78
N THR A 104 -27.97 -23.60 -11.15
CA THR A 104 -28.67 -22.39 -10.74
C THR A 104 -28.71 -22.36 -9.21
N VAL A 105 -27.87 -21.54 -8.59
CA VAL A 105 -27.98 -21.20 -7.17
C VAL A 105 -28.27 -19.71 -7.11
N GLU A 106 -29.54 -19.38 -6.85
CA GLU A 106 -29.88 -18.11 -6.23
C GLU A 106 -29.22 -18.12 -4.85
N SER A 107 -28.18 -17.31 -4.65
CA SER A 107 -27.76 -16.96 -3.30
C SER A 107 -27.52 -15.46 -3.22
N SER A 108 -28.32 -14.82 -2.37
CA SER A 108 -28.07 -13.48 -1.87
C SER A 108 -26.92 -13.55 -0.87
N GLU A 109 -25.75 -13.97 -1.34
CA GLU A 109 -24.55 -14.04 -0.51
C GLU A 109 -24.09 -12.61 -0.23
N GLU A 110 -24.03 -12.30 1.06
CA GLU A 110 -23.53 -11.04 1.57
C GLU A 110 -22.08 -10.89 1.10
N PHE A 111 -21.75 -9.80 0.42
CA PHE A 111 -20.38 -9.55 -0.03
C PHE A 111 -19.46 -9.45 1.18
N VAL A 112 -18.66 -10.48 1.41
CA VAL A 112 -17.69 -10.52 2.51
C VAL A 112 -16.29 -10.40 1.94
N LEU A 113 -15.59 -9.33 2.31
CA LEU A 113 -14.17 -9.18 2.00
C LEU A 113 -13.37 -10.34 2.58
N SER A 114 -12.42 -10.86 1.79
CA SER A 114 -11.49 -11.90 2.22
C SER A 114 -10.61 -11.41 3.36
N ASP A 115 -10.06 -12.34 4.15
CA ASP A 115 -9.15 -12.00 5.25
C ASP A 115 -7.92 -11.22 4.76
N ILE A 116 -7.45 -11.51 3.54
CA ILE A 116 -6.33 -10.78 2.92
C ILE A 116 -6.74 -9.35 2.59
N GLN A 117 -7.92 -9.15 1.97
CA GLN A 117 -8.43 -7.82 1.66
C GLN A 117 -8.60 -6.97 2.93
N LYS A 118 -9.13 -7.56 4.00
CA LYS A 118 -9.25 -6.89 5.31
C LYS A 118 -7.87 -6.52 5.87
N LYS A 119 -6.89 -7.43 5.82
CA LYS A 119 -5.51 -7.14 6.27
C LYS A 119 -4.87 -5.99 5.49
N ILE A 120 -5.07 -5.93 4.17
CA ILE A 120 -4.56 -4.83 3.33
C ILE A 120 -5.11 -3.49 3.83
N VAL A 121 -6.43 -3.40 4.04
CA VAL A 121 -7.07 -2.17 4.51
C VAL A 121 -6.58 -1.80 5.91
N LEU A 122 -6.54 -2.75 6.85
CA LEU A 122 -6.07 -2.49 8.21
C LEU A 122 -4.61 -2.01 8.22
N ARG A 123 -3.72 -2.64 7.44
CA ARG A 123 -2.32 -2.21 7.36
C ARG A 123 -2.19 -0.81 6.76
N LEU A 124 -2.98 -0.48 5.74
CA LEU A 124 -3.03 0.88 5.18
C LEU A 124 -3.49 1.91 6.22
N MET A 125 -4.46 1.56 7.07
CA MET A 125 -4.91 2.45 8.15
C MET A 125 -3.81 2.69 9.19
N GLU A 126 -3.05 1.66 9.55
CA GLU A 126 -1.88 1.82 10.44
C GLU A 126 -0.83 2.75 9.83
N LEU A 127 -0.58 2.66 8.52
CA LEU A 127 0.36 3.54 7.82
C LEU A 127 -0.05 5.02 7.87
N LEU A 128 -1.34 5.34 8.07
CA LEU A 128 -1.79 6.73 8.24
C LEU A 128 -1.34 7.34 9.58
N GLU A 129 -1.00 6.51 10.55
CA GLU A 129 -0.47 6.95 11.85
C GLU A 129 1.06 7.12 11.81
N GLU A 130 1.73 6.63 10.76
CA GLU A 130 3.17 6.74 10.57
C GLU A 130 3.56 8.12 9.97
N ASP A 131 4.67 8.70 10.43
CA ASP A 131 5.19 9.99 9.92
C ASP A 131 5.97 9.80 8.61
N ILE A 132 5.28 9.34 7.57
CA ILE A 132 5.86 9.06 6.25
C ILE A 132 5.90 10.35 5.42
N THR A 133 7.09 10.74 5.00
CA THR A 133 7.30 11.85 4.07
C THR A 133 7.37 11.35 2.63
N TYR A 134 6.58 11.96 1.74
CA TYR A 134 6.67 11.66 0.32
C TYR A 134 8.01 12.15 -0.25
N GLY A 135 8.83 11.23 -0.74
CA GLY A 135 10.13 11.56 -1.32
C GLY A 135 10.80 10.36 -1.97
N TYR A 136 11.68 10.64 -2.92
CA TYR A 136 12.40 9.59 -3.66
C TYR A 136 13.74 9.28 -3.00
N LYS A 137 13.84 8.09 -2.37
CA LYS A 137 15.09 7.54 -1.84
C LYS A 137 15.27 6.09 -2.27
N LYS A 138 16.49 5.71 -2.68
CA LYS A 138 16.84 4.35 -3.08
C LYS A 138 17.31 3.52 -1.90
N TYR A 139 16.99 2.23 -1.92
CA TYR A 139 17.37 1.25 -0.89
C TYR A 139 18.07 0.05 -1.55
N PRO A 140 19.32 0.21 -2.03
CA PRO A 140 19.99 -0.82 -2.82
C PRO A 140 20.35 -2.09 -2.01
N GLU A 141 20.36 -2.02 -0.68
CA GLU A 141 20.69 -3.14 0.20
C GLU A 141 19.45 -3.98 0.56
N THR A 142 18.33 -3.32 0.85
CA THR A 142 17.09 -3.96 1.34
C THR A 142 15.98 -4.03 0.31
N GLY A 143 16.02 -3.20 -0.74
CA GLY A 143 14.91 -2.95 -1.67
C GLY A 143 13.80 -2.08 -1.07
N TYR A 144 13.38 -2.41 0.14
CA TYR A 144 12.33 -1.74 0.88
C TYR A 144 12.84 -0.54 1.70
N PRO A 145 11.99 0.46 1.96
CA PRO A 145 12.35 1.60 2.80
C PRO A 145 12.78 1.21 4.21
N THR A 146 13.96 1.70 4.63
CA THR A 146 14.46 1.61 6.01
C THR A 146 14.28 2.90 6.81
N GLU A 147 13.81 3.95 6.14
CA GLU A 147 13.56 5.28 6.69
C GLU A 147 12.17 5.73 6.25
N ASN A 148 11.66 6.81 6.84
CA ASN A 148 10.31 7.35 6.59
C ASN A 148 10.18 8.20 5.30
N ILE A 149 10.97 7.93 4.26
CA ILE A 149 10.94 8.66 2.98
C ILE A 149 10.47 7.73 1.86
N TRP A 150 9.19 7.76 1.54
CA TRP A 150 8.55 6.76 0.67
C TRP A 150 7.96 7.40 -0.58
N VAL A 151 7.85 6.63 -1.65
CA VAL A 151 7.01 6.95 -2.81
C VAL A 151 5.73 6.09 -2.83
N SER A 152 4.80 6.39 -3.73
CA SER A 152 3.52 5.67 -3.82
C SER A 152 3.69 4.15 -4.00
N THR A 153 4.67 3.73 -4.83
CA THR A 153 4.96 2.31 -5.04
C THR A 153 5.50 1.62 -3.79
N ASP A 154 6.15 2.35 -2.90
CA ASP A 154 6.70 1.78 -1.65
C ASP A 154 5.58 1.48 -0.66
N VAL A 155 4.58 2.38 -0.57
CA VAL A 155 3.39 2.16 0.26
C VAL A 155 2.70 0.87 -0.17
N ILE A 156 2.45 0.72 -1.47
CA ILE A 156 1.81 -0.49 -2.01
C ILE A 156 2.69 -1.72 -1.75
N ALA A 157 3.98 -1.67 -2.06
CA ALA A 157 4.86 -2.83 -1.90
C ALA A 157 5.03 -3.25 -0.44
N MET A 158 5.11 -2.31 0.51
CA MET A 158 5.17 -2.62 1.95
C MET A 158 3.88 -3.26 2.45
N VAL A 159 2.71 -2.71 2.08
CA VAL A 159 1.42 -3.29 2.49
C VAL A 159 1.28 -4.71 1.97
N TYR A 160 1.57 -4.93 0.68
CA TYR A 160 1.51 -6.25 0.07
C TYR A 160 2.48 -7.23 0.74
N LYS A 161 3.71 -6.79 1.01
CA LYS A 161 4.70 -7.60 1.73
C LYS A 161 4.20 -8.00 3.12
N ASP A 162 3.66 -7.07 3.89
CA ASP A 162 3.16 -7.32 5.25
C ASP A 162 1.95 -8.28 5.28
N VAL A 163 1.18 -8.35 4.19
CA VAL A 163 0.08 -9.32 4.04
C VAL A 163 0.50 -10.65 3.37
N GLY A 164 1.79 -10.81 3.06
CA GLY A 164 2.38 -12.06 2.57
C GLY A 164 2.68 -12.11 1.06
N TYR A 165 2.57 -10.98 0.35
CA TYR A 165 2.86 -10.88 -1.09
C TYR A 165 4.07 -9.98 -1.32
N ASP A 166 5.26 -10.56 -1.44
CA ASP A 166 6.48 -9.79 -1.71
C ASP A 166 6.55 -9.38 -3.19
N LEU A 167 6.10 -8.16 -3.50
CA LEU A 167 6.12 -7.61 -4.86
C LEU A 167 7.54 -7.58 -5.46
N MET A 168 8.57 -7.39 -4.63
CA MET A 168 9.95 -7.37 -5.09
C MET A 168 10.38 -8.73 -5.63
N GLU A 169 10.04 -9.81 -4.93
CA GLU A 169 10.35 -11.17 -5.38
C GLU A 169 9.57 -11.54 -6.63
N ILE A 170 8.25 -11.41 -6.60
CA ILE A 170 7.40 -11.89 -7.71
C ILE A 170 7.61 -11.11 -9.00
N ILE A 171 7.86 -9.79 -8.92
CA ILE A 171 8.18 -8.99 -10.11
C ILE A 171 9.55 -9.41 -10.63
N TYR A 172 10.55 -9.59 -9.76
CA TYR A 172 11.89 -9.98 -10.18
C TYR A 172 11.90 -11.36 -10.86
N GLU A 173 11.14 -12.33 -10.33
CA GLU A 173 10.97 -13.65 -10.93
C GLU A 173 10.31 -13.58 -12.31
N ASP A 174 9.21 -12.84 -12.43
CA ASP A 174 8.52 -12.66 -13.73
C ASP A 174 9.42 -11.98 -14.76
N MET A 175 10.20 -10.97 -14.34
CA MET A 175 11.17 -10.28 -15.21
C MET A 175 12.28 -11.22 -15.72
N LYS A 176 12.71 -12.19 -14.91
CA LYS A 176 13.71 -13.19 -15.32
C LYS A 176 13.13 -14.24 -16.27
N ALA A 177 11.89 -14.65 -16.03
CA ALA A 177 11.19 -15.63 -16.86
C ALA A 177 10.80 -15.05 -18.23
N HIS A 178 10.47 -13.76 -18.29
CA HIS A 178 9.88 -13.13 -19.48
C HIS A 178 10.70 -11.94 -20.00
N LYS A 179 12.02 -12.12 -20.16
CA LYS A 179 12.97 -11.03 -20.51
C LYS A 179 12.53 -10.18 -21.72
N GLU A 180 11.86 -10.78 -22.71
CA GLU A 180 11.40 -10.09 -23.92
C GLU A 180 10.31 -9.03 -23.65
N ASP A 181 9.51 -9.22 -22.59
CA ASP A 181 8.43 -8.30 -22.22
C ASP A 181 8.91 -7.10 -21.40
N TYR A 182 10.15 -7.16 -20.91
CA TYR A 182 10.79 -6.18 -20.05
C TYR A 182 12.02 -5.54 -20.74
N PRO A 183 11.80 -4.54 -21.60
CA PRO A 183 12.89 -3.86 -22.32
C PRO A 183 13.83 -3.12 -21.34
N MET A 184 15.01 -3.68 -21.12
CA MET A 184 16.02 -3.15 -20.18
C MET A 184 16.88 -2.01 -20.75
N ASP A 185 16.84 -1.83 -22.07
CA ASP A 185 17.49 -0.74 -22.80
C ASP A 185 17.01 0.64 -22.33
N ILE A 186 15.75 0.76 -21.90
CA ILE A 186 15.18 1.97 -21.25
C ILE A 186 16.01 2.37 -20.02
N LYS A 187 16.61 1.39 -19.33
CA LYS A 187 17.46 1.59 -18.15
C LYS A 187 18.95 1.48 -18.46
N LYS A 188 19.35 1.37 -19.73
CA LYS A 188 20.74 1.25 -20.20
C LYS A 188 21.50 0.09 -19.55
N ARG A 189 20.84 -1.04 -19.32
CA ARG A 189 21.41 -2.26 -18.73
C ARG A 189 20.83 -3.49 -19.39
N SER A 190 21.38 -4.67 -19.10
CA SER A 190 20.98 -5.94 -19.71
C SER A 190 20.15 -6.84 -18.79
N GLU A 191 20.22 -6.65 -17.47
CA GLU A 191 19.61 -7.54 -16.48
C GLU A 191 18.77 -6.75 -15.47
N PRO A 192 17.67 -7.33 -14.94
CA PRO A 192 16.86 -6.76 -13.87
C PRO A 192 17.66 -6.62 -12.56
N VAL A 193 17.32 -5.61 -11.77
CA VAL A 193 17.91 -5.33 -10.45
C VAL A 193 16.81 -5.46 -9.43
N LYS A 194 16.83 -6.58 -8.71
CA LYS A 194 15.83 -7.01 -7.72
C LYS A 194 15.41 -5.87 -6.77
N TYR A 195 16.37 -5.22 -6.11
CA TYR A 195 16.10 -4.20 -5.09
C TYR A 195 15.68 -2.82 -5.64
N ILE A 196 15.57 -2.64 -6.95
CA ILE A 196 15.30 -1.33 -7.57
C ILE A 196 14.09 -1.38 -8.49
N ASP A 197 13.97 -2.43 -9.30
CA ASP A 197 13.05 -2.43 -10.45
C ASP A 197 11.59 -2.56 -10.06
N PHE A 198 11.29 -3.30 -8.99
CA PHE A 198 9.92 -3.46 -8.51
C PHE A 198 9.29 -2.13 -8.07
N ARG A 199 10.10 -1.08 -7.83
CA ARG A 199 9.65 0.27 -7.47
C ARG A 199 9.38 1.15 -8.69
N ASP A 200 9.72 0.68 -9.88
CA ASP A 200 9.46 1.42 -11.10
C ASP A 200 8.05 1.12 -11.62
N THR A 201 7.25 2.17 -11.78
CA THR A 201 5.87 2.04 -12.28
C THR A 201 5.80 1.37 -13.64
N PHE A 202 6.80 1.55 -14.50
CA PHE A 202 6.83 0.91 -15.82
C PHE A 202 6.91 -0.63 -15.68
N PHE A 203 7.77 -1.12 -14.78
CA PHE A 203 7.92 -2.55 -14.56
C PHE A 203 6.73 -3.15 -13.81
N GLN A 204 6.16 -2.42 -12.85
CA GLN A 204 4.90 -2.81 -12.22
C GLN A 204 3.75 -2.94 -13.24
N GLU A 205 3.60 -1.97 -14.14
CA GLU A 205 2.57 -2.01 -15.18
C GLU A 205 2.71 -3.24 -16.07
N LYS A 206 3.95 -3.58 -16.48
CA LYS A 206 4.23 -4.79 -17.26
C LYS A 206 3.88 -6.06 -16.51
N PHE A 207 4.24 -6.14 -15.23
CA PHE A 207 3.91 -7.27 -14.38
C PHE A 207 2.39 -7.44 -14.21
N PHE A 208 1.66 -6.38 -13.86
CA PHE A 208 0.23 -6.45 -13.66
C PHE A 208 -0.54 -6.74 -14.96
N LYS A 209 -0.09 -6.24 -16.11
CA LYS A 209 -0.69 -6.62 -17.41
C LYS A 209 -0.62 -8.11 -17.71
N ARG A 210 0.40 -8.79 -17.18
CA ARG A 210 0.61 -10.23 -17.38
C ARG A 210 -0.07 -11.09 -16.32
N ASN A 211 -0.21 -10.57 -15.10
CA ASN A 211 -0.59 -11.36 -13.93
C ASN A 211 -1.88 -10.92 -13.23
N ALA A 212 -2.43 -9.76 -13.59
CA ALA A 212 -3.64 -9.22 -12.97
C ALA A 212 -4.76 -9.03 -13.99
N LEU A 213 -5.98 -8.99 -13.47
CA LEU A 213 -7.16 -8.69 -14.25
C LEU A 213 -7.25 -7.18 -14.49
N GLU A 214 -7.51 -6.81 -15.74
CA GLU A 214 -7.73 -5.44 -16.14
C GLU A 214 -9.19 -5.06 -15.88
N LEU A 215 -9.40 -3.99 -15.11
CA LEU A 215 -10.73 -3.44 -14.87
C LEU A 215 -11.13 -2.47 -15.99
N ASP A 216 -12.44 -2.31 -16.18
CA ASP A 216 -12.99 -1.35 -17.14
C ASP A 216 -12.55 0.08 -16.79
N LYS A 217 -11.95 0.76 -17.76
CA LYS A 217 -11.46 2.14 -17.60
C LYS A 217 -12.50 3.21 -17.92
N GLN A 218 -13.70 2.78 -18.31
CA GLN A 218 -14.80 3.67 -18.71
C GLN A 218 -16.03 3.36 -17.90
N PHE A 219 -16.72 4.41 -17.47
CA PHE A 219 -18.01 4.31 -16.81
C PHE A 219 -19.14 4.42 -17.84
N ILE A 220 -19.97 3.37 -17.94
CA ILE A 220 -21.08 3.27 -18.87
C ILE A 220 -22.39 3.25 -18.05
N LEU A 221 -23.16 4.34 -18.13
CA LEU A 221 -24.39 4.55 -17.35
C LEU A 221 -25.47 3.47 -17.51
N ASP A 222 -25.51 2.79 -18.66
CA ASP A 222 -26.55 1.80 -18.99
C ASP A 222 -26.10 0.36 -18.74
N ASN A 223 -24.88 0.14 -18.26
CA ASN A 223 -24.36 -1.18 -17.92
C ASN A 223 -24.38 -1.37 -16.40
N GLU A 224 -25.27 -2.22 -15.90
CA GLU A 224 -25.38 -2.52 -14.46
C GLU A 224 -24.09 -3.14 -13.91
N GLU A 225 -23.44 -4.05 -14.63
CA GLU A 225 -22.15 -4.66 -14.22
C GLU A 225 -21.04 -3.62 -14.09
N ASN A 226 -21.01 -2.64 -14.98
CA ASN A 226 -20.06 -1.53 -14.90
C ASN A 226 -20.37 -0.61 -13.69
N LYS A 227 -21.65 -0.39 -13.34
CA LYS A 227 -21.99 0.34 -12.11
C LYS A 227 -21.51 -0.36 -10.85
N ILE A 228 -21.43 -1.68 -10.86
CA ILE A 228 -20.95 -2.46 -9.72
C ILE A 228 -19.43 -2.32 -9.60
N GLN A 229 -18.69 -2.50 -10.70
CA GLN A 229 -17.22 -2.38 -10.71
C GLN A 229 -16.70 -1.01 -10.25
N TRP A 230 -17.48 0.05 -10.45
CA TRP A 230 -17.11 1.43 -10.10
C TRP A 230 -17.63 1.88 -8.73
N GLN A 231 -18.32 1.02 -7.97
CA GLN A 231 -18.71 1.36 -6.60
C GLN A 231 -17.51 1.21 -5.65
N PRO A 232 -17.24 2.21 -4.79
CA PRO A 232 -16.32 2.00 -3.69
C PRO A 232 -16.88 0.88 -2.79
N PRO A 233 -16.04 -0.07 -2.35
CA PRO A 233 -16.46 -1.16 -1.46
C PRO A 233 -17.03 -0.65 -0.13
#